data_AF-A0A494X0N3-F1
#
_entry.id   AF-A0A494X0N3-F1
#
_cell.length_a   1.000
_cell.length_b   1.000
_cell.length_c   1.000
_cell.angle_alpha   90.00
_cell.angle_beta   90.00
_cell.angle_gamma   90.00
#
_symmetry.space_group_name_H-M   'P 1'
#
loop_
_entity.id
_entity.type
_entity.pdbx_description
1 polymer ?
#
loop_
_entity_poly.entity_id
_entity_poly.type
_entity_poly.pdbx_seq_one_letter_code
_entity_poly.pdbx_strand_id
1 'polypeptide(L)'
;MKTRSRMLALATLLTVSAAGFAAAAPGTSATPATPAASGVHLPPGIAWQQGDVDAAFALAKASNKPLLLYWGAVWCPPCNQVKATIFSRQAFKDRSSFFVPVYLDGDTESAQKLGERFKVRGYPTMILFTPDGTEITRLPGEVDIDRYMQALSLGLNAAHPFKQTLAAALQGNAQLKRDEWRMLADYSWDTDGDLPVPGDRIATTLQTLSAHAKADHAGAEALRLELKAIESAASNDPKQSGTLDKASALAALHQVLQDAKLSRDNFDILVANPADVTAYLGGQGSPERARLAKTWTDALARLATDASLSTTDRLSAVQGRVDLARLDGPKGAPLAKPLIDEVRRQTAAADKATTNVYERQSVVSEAADLLTDAGLIDESDALVKASLARSPAPYYLMSRLALNAKARGDKAGALAWYKQAYDASSGPATRLRWGAAYIGGVIELSPDDTARVQGIATSLLTQVGQTPNAFYGSNRGALARVVARLAQWNKGGAHEATVKEVAKQFEQTCAKLPAGDPQVATCKGLIQPLKA
;
A
#
# COMPACT_ATOMS: atom_id res chain seq x y z
N MET A 1 2.62 -1.99 1.85
CA MET A 1 2.14 -0.58 1.74
C MET A 1 2.92 0.17 0.65
N LYS A 2 2.81 -0.20 -0.64
CA LYS A 2 3.48 0.52 -1.76
C LYS A 2 2.65 1.71 -2.27
N THR A 3 2.21 2.59 -1.36
CA THR A 3 2.19 4.00 -1.75
C THR A 3 3.56 4.51 -1.35
N ARG A 4 4.47 4.60 -2.32
CA ARG A 4 5.70 5.41 -2.18
C ARG A 4 5.32 6.67 -1.40
N SER A 5 5.82 6.85 -0.19
CA SER A 5 5.64 8.08 0.60
C SER A 5 6.39 9.22 -0.12
N ARG A 6 5.84 9.70 -1.24
CA ARG A 6 6.40 10.82 -1.99
C ARG A 6 6.04 12.11 -1.24
N MET A 7 6.91 12.55 -0.32
CA MET A 7 6.87 13.91 0.22
C MET A 7 7.19 14.91 -0.92
N LEU A 8 6.30 15.87 -1.20
CA LEU A 8 6.53 16.93 -2.19
C LEU A 8 6.79 18.27 -1.48
N ALA A 9 7.93 18.89 -1.77
CA ALA A 9 8.24 20.29 -1.45
C ALA A 9 7.69 21.23 -2.53
N LEU A 10 7.08 22.34 -2.11
CA LEU A 10 6.38 23.34 -2.92
C LEU A 10 7.29 24.53 -3.26
N ALA A 11 7.22 25.06 -4.49
CA ALA A 11 7.75 26.37 -4.85
C ALA A 11 6.74 27.14 -5.75
N THR A 12 6.58 28.42 -5.45
CA THR A 12 5.49 29.38 -5.80
C THR A 12 5.83 30.34 -6.94
N LEU A 13 4.81 30.83 -7.69
CA LEU A 13 4.59 32.19 -8.28
C LEU A 13 3.49 32.09 -9.40
N LEU A 14 2.25 32.61 -9.25
CA LEU A 14 1.68 33.97 -9.52
C LEU A 14 1.71 34.33 -11.05
N THR A 15 0.65 34.70 -11.80
CA THR A 15 -0.61 35.47 -11.58
C THR A 15 -1.56 35.34 -12.84
N VAL A 16 -2.91 35.20 -12.69
CA VAL A 16 -4.02 36.18 -13.08
C VAL A 16 -4.48 36.07 -14.57
N SER A 17 -5.75 35.94 -15.03
CA SER A 17 -7.12 36.10 -14.49
C SER A 17 -8.20 35.42 -15.39
N ALA A 18 -9.38 35.15 -14.78
CA ALA A 18 -10.78 35.42 -15.23
C ALA A 18 -11.29 34.95 -16.61
N ALA A 19 -12.55 34.60 -16.85
CA ALA A 19 -13.78 34.33 -16.10
C ALA A 19 -14.84 33.86 -17.13
N GLY A 20 -15.89 33.14 -16.72
CA GLY A 20 -17.05 32.92 -17.60
C GLY A 20 -18.04 31.87 -17.09
N PHE A 21 -19.08 32.35 -16.41
CA PHE A 21 -20.22 31.64 -15.79
C PHE A 21 -21.26 31.07 -16.78
N ALA A 22 -21.95 29.98 -16.39
CA ALA A 22 -23.44 29.80 -16.38
C ALA A 22 -23.79 28.28 -16.23
N ALA A 23 -24.27 27.79 -15.08
CA ALA A 23 -25.68 27.66 -14.63
C ALA A 23 -26.53 26.68 -15.50
N ALA A 24 -26.71 25.41 -15.10
CA ALA A 24 -27.79 24.83 -14.24
C ALA A 24 -29.20 24.94 -14.86
N ALA A 25 -30.17 24.00 -14.82
CA ALA A 25 -30.45 22.69 -14.21
C ALA A 25 -31.85 22.24 -14.78
N PRO A 26 -32.69 21.43 -14.09
CA PRO A 26 -32.64 19.97 -13.85
C PRO A 26 -33.87 19.23 -14.42
N GLY A 27 -33.84 17.89 -14.44
CA GLY A 27 -35.01 17.05 -14.74
C GLY A 27 -34.95 15.72 -14.00
N THR A 28 -35.85 15.54 -13.03
CA THR A 28 -36.01 14.36 -12.17
C THR A 28 -37.00 13.35 -12.75
N SER A 29 -36.62 12.07 -12.75
CA SER A 29 -37.58 10.94 -12.72
C SER A 29 -36.91 9.70 -12.11
N ALA A 30 -37.48 9.22 -10.99
CA ALA A 30 -37.21 7.93 -10.32
C ALA A 30 -38.08 6.83 -11.00
N THR A 31 -37.92 5.51 -10.94
CA THR A 31 -37.09 4.48 -10.25
C THR A 31 -37.29 3.18 -11.09
N PRO A 32 -36.48 2.08 -11.01
CA PRO A 32 -36.58 1.15 -9.88
C PRO A 32 -35.23 0.61 -9.39
N ALA A 33 -35.17 0.36 -8.08
CA ALA A 33 -34.01 -0.20 -7.41
C ALA A 33 -33.81 -1.68 -7.77
N THR A 34 -32.72 -1.96 -8.48
CA THR A 34 -32.11 -3.30 -8.53
C THR A 34 -31.62 -3.65 -7.12
N PRO A 35 -31.82 -4.89 -6.62
CA PRO A 35 -31.25 -5.28 -5.35
C PRO A 35 -29.72 -5.20 -5.47
N ALA A 36 -29.11 -4.31 -4.70
CA ALA A 36 -27.66 -4.29 -4.53
C ALA A 36 -27.28 -5.61 -3.85
N ALA A 37 -26.85 -6.60 -4.63
CA ALA A 37 -26.19 -7.77 -4.11
C ALA A 37 -24.97 -7.28 -3.34
N SER A 38 -25.02 -7.38 -2.01
CA SER A 38 -23.88 -7.27 -1.10
C SER A 38 -22.95 -8.46 -1.35
N GLY A 39 -22.41 -8.55 -2.56
CA GLY A 39 -21.48 -9.58 -2.98
C GLY A 39 -20.09 -9.25 -2.45
N VAL A 40 -19.47 -10.25 -1.83
CA VAL A 40 -18.10 -10.15 -1.33
C VAL A 40 -17.16 -10.08 -2.53
N HIS A 41 -16.32 -9.04 -2.57
CA HIS A 41 -15.38 -8.81 -3.67
C HIS A 41 -14.17 -9.76 -3.59
N LEU A 42 -14.41 -11.07 -3.71
CA LEU A 42 -13.42 -12.15 -3.67
C LEU A 42 -13.68 -13.19 -4.79
N PRO A 43 -12.62 -13.83 -5.33
CA PRO A 43 -12.79 -14.95 -6.24
C PRO A 43 -13.61 -16.10 -5.61
N PRO A 44 -14.46 -16.80 -6.37
CA PRO A 44 -15.23 -17.93 -5.86
C PRO A 44 -14.33 -19.15 -5.60
N GLY A 45 -14.83 -20.10 -4.80
CA GLY A 45 -14.17 -21.40 -4.54
C GLY A 45 -13.39 -21.50 -3.24
N ILE A 46 -13.49 -20.50 -2.36
CA ILE A 46 -12.93 -20.52 -0.99
C ILE A 46 -14.07 -20.20 -0.02
N ALA A 47 -14.19 -20.97 1.05
CA ALA A 47 -15.25 -20.84 2.05
C ALA A 47 -14.94 -19.75 3.10
N TRP A 48 -14.74 -18.51 2.63
CA TRP A 48 -14.38 -17.36 3.46
C TRP A 48 -15.40 -17.10 4.57
N GLN A 49 -14.94 -17.19 5.83
CA GLN A 49 -15.64 -16.62 6.98
C GLN A 49 -15.55 -15.10 6.91
N GLN A 50 -16.64 -14.41 7.27
CA GLN A 50 -16.76 -12.95 7.14
C GLN A 50 -17.28 -12.34 8.44
N GLY A 51 -16.84 -11.12 8.71
CA GLY A 51 -17.34 -10.32 9.82
C GLY A 51 -16.74 -10.71 11.17
N ASP A 52 -17.30 -11.74 11.82
CA ASP A 52 -16.95 -12.10 13.19
C ASP A 52 -15.67 -12.96 13.25
N VAL A 53 -14.56 -12.27 13.43
CA VAL A 53 -13.24 -12.89 13.58
C VAL A 53 -13.17 -13.77 14.83
N ASP A 54 -13.84 -13.40 15.93
CA ASP A 54 -13.81 -14.19 17.17
C ASP A 54 -14.57 -15.51 17.00
N ALA A 55 -15.72 -15.49 16.31
CA ALA A 55 -16.41 -16.72 15.92
C ALA A 55 -15.54 -17.61 15.01
N ALA A 56 -14.74 -17.02 14.12
CA ALA A 56 -13.82 -17.79 13.28
C ALA A 56 -12.70 -18.45 14.10
N PHE A 57 -12.14 -17.77 15.12
CA PHE A 57 -11.20 -18.39 16.06
C PHE A 57 -11.85 -19.50 16.88
N ALA A 58 -13.10 -19.32 17.33
CA ALA A 58 -13.85 -20.37 18.02
C ALA A 58 -14.06 -21.60 17.11
N LEU A 59 -14.40 -21.37 15.84
CA LEU A 59 -14.51 -22.44 14.82
C LEU A 59 -13.18 -23.14 14.57
N ALA A 60 -12.07 -22.38 14.45
CA ALA A 60 -10.73 -22.94 14.28
C ALA A 60 -10.36 -23.87 15.44
N LYS A 61 -10.61 -23.45 16.67
CA LYS A 61 -10.41 -24.25 17.88
C LYS A 61 -11.30 -25.50 17.89
N ALA A 62 -12.60 -25.34 17.62
CA ALA A 62 -13.57 -26.44 17.64
C ALA A 62 -13.34 -27.49 16.55
N SER A 63 -12.86 -27.06 15.38
CA SER A 63 -12.56 -27.95 14.25
C SER A 63 -11.11 -28.44 14.22
N ASN A 64 -10.27 -28.01 15.19
CA ASN A 64 -8.83 -28.27 15.24
C ASN A 64 -8.12 -27.93 13.91
N LYS A 65 -8.52 -26.83 13.27
CA LYS A 65 -7.93 -26.35 12.01
C LYS A 65 -7.19 -25.03 12.24
N PRO A 66 -6.03 -24.81 11.61
CA PRO A 66 -5.39 -23.50 11.56
C PRO A 66 -6.34 -22.44 11.00
N LEU A 67 -6.11 -21.17 11.32
CA LEU A 67 -6.87 -20.05 10.79
C LEU A 67 -5.99 -19.22 9.86
N LEU A 68 -6.45 -18.95 8.64
CA LEU A 68 -5.81 -18.00 7.72
C LEU A 68 -6.62 -16.70 7.69
N LEU A 69 -6.11 -15.65 8.30
CA LEU A 69 -6.71 -14.32 8.25
C LEU A 69 -6.15 -13.55 7.05
N TYR A 70 -7.03 -13.16 6.12
CA TYR A 70 -6.73 -12.20 5.06
C TYR A 70 -7.42 -10.88 5.35
N TRP A 71 -6.63 -9.83 5.54
CA TRP A 71 -7.12 -8.46 5.66
C TRP A 71 -6.76 -7.66 4.40
N GLY A 72 -7.77 -7.20 3.68
CA GLY A 72 -7.62 -6.36 2.50
C GLY A 72 -8.68 -5.27 2.40
N ALA A 73 -8.72 -4.61 1.24
CA ALA A 73 -9.76 -3.65 0.89
C ALA A 73 -10.11 -3.77 -0.59
N VAL A 74 -11.36 -3.46 -0.96
CA VAL A 74 -11.85 -3.54 -2.36
C VAL A 74 -11.03 -2.67 -3.30
N TRP A 75 -10.69 -1.45 -2.88
CA TRP A 75 -9.97 -0.47 -3.70
C TRP A 75 -8.47 -0.76 -3.86
N CYS A 76 -7.89 -1.57 -2.99
CA CYS A 76 -6.44 -1.76 -2.85
C CYS A 76 -5.86 -2.54 -4.06
N PRO A 77 -4.99 -1.94 -4.89
CA PRO A 77 -4.46 -2.63 -6.07
C PRO A 77 -3.66 -3.90 -5.73
N PRO A 78 -2.71 -3.90 -4.77
CA PRO A 78 -1.99 -5.13 -4.40
C PRO A 78 -2.92 -6.22 -3.84
N CYS A 79 -4.00 -5.84 -3.15
CA CYS A 79 -5.01 -6.77 -2.68
C CYS A 79 -5.75 -7.45 -3.85
N ASN A 80 -6.04 -6.70 -4.91
CA ASN A 80 -6.68 -7.24 -6.10
C ASN A 80 -5.70 -8.08 -6.94
N GLN A 81 -4.39 -7.78 -6.90
CA GLN A 81 -3.37 -8.66 -7.45
C GLN A 81 -3.37 -10.02 -6.74
N VAL A 82 -3.32 -10.06 -5.40
CA VAL A 82 -3.43 -11.32 -4.63
C VAL A 82 -4.68 -12.12 -5.01
N LYS A 83 -5.83 -11.45 -5.16
CA LYS A 83 -7.07 -12.09 -5.61
C LYS A 83 -6.93 -12.70 -7.01
N ALA A 84 -6.26 -12.01 -7.92
CA ALA A 84 -6.05 -12.46 -9.30
C ALA A 84 -4.97 -13.53 -9.45
N THR A 85 -3.91 -13.50 -8.64
CA THR A 85 -2.71 -14.33 -8.84
C THR A 85 -2.60 -15.50 -7.86
N ILE A 86 -3.19 -15.39 -6.66
CA ILE A 86 -3.12 -16.40 -5.59
C ILE A 86 -4.50 -17.03 -5.35
N PHE A 87 -5.50 -16.25 -4.92
CA PHE A 87 -6.80 -16.81 -4.51
C PHE A 87 -7.62 -17.38 -5.67
N SER A 88 -7.33 -16.96 -6.90
CA SER A 88 -7.95 -17.51 -8.11
C SER A 88 -7.43 -18.92 -8.45
N ARG A 89 -6.25 -19.30 -7.95
CA ARG A 89 -5.53 -20.53 -8.34
C ARG A 89 -6.13 -21.75 -7.67
N GLN A 90 -6.26 -22.84 -8.43
CA GLN A 90 -6.82 -24.08 -7.91
C GLN A 90 -5.98 -24.64 -6.74
N ALA A 91 -4.65 -24.57 -6.84
CA ALA A 91 -3.74 -24.99 -5.77
C ALA A 91 -4.04 -24.31 -4.42
N PHE A 92 -4.35 -23.00 -4.42
CA PHE A 92 -4.72 -22.29 -3.20
C PHE A 92 -6.13 -22.67 -2.73
N LYS A 93 -7.09 -22.78 -3.65
CA LYS A 93 -8.47 -23.20 -3.34
C LYS A 93 -8.50 -24.56 -2.65
N ASP A 94 -7.78 -25.53 -3.19
CA ASP A 94 -7.67 -26.88 -2.61
C ASP A 94 -7.05 -26.82 -1.22
N ARG A 95 -5.96 -26.06 -1.08
CA ARG A 95 -5.26 -25.87 0.20
C ARG A 95 -6.12 -25.14 1.23
N SER A 96 -7.05 -24.28 0.79
CA SER A 96 -7.90 -23.49 1.67
C SER A 96 -8.86 -24.30 2.53
N SER A 97 -9.16 -25.54 2.14
CA SER A 97 -9.99 -26.47 2.91
C SER A 97 -9.33 -26.98 4.21
N PHE A 98 -8.00 -26.85 4.32
CA PHE A 98 -7.22 -27.29 5.48
C PHE A 98 -7.16 -26.25 6.61
N PHE A 99 -7.67 -25.05 6.39
CA PHE A 99 -7.77 -24.00 7.41
C PHE A 99 -9.18 -23.43 7.47
N VAL A 100 -9.43 -22.57 8.47
CA VAL A 100 -10.56 -21.65 8.51
C VAL A 100 -10.12 -20.36 7.82
N PRO A 101 -10.49 -20.12 6.55
CA PRO A 101 -10.13 -18.88 5.85
C PRO A 101 -11.05 -17.74 6.30
N VAL A 102 -10.48 -16.63 6.74
CA VAL A 102 -11.20 -15.44 7.19
C VAL A 102 -10.88 -14.27 6.30
N TYR A 103 -11.91 -13.62 5.74
CA TYR A 103 -11.76 -12.34 5.08
C TYR A 103 -12.24 -11.22 6.00
N LEU A 104 -11.33 -10.32 6.32
CA LEU A 104 -11.64 -9.04 6.96
C LEU A 104 -11.52 -7.93 5.90
N ASP A 105 -12.65 -7.30 5.55
CA ASP A 105 -12.61 -6.08 4.75
C ASP A 105 -12.28 -4.89 5.66
N GLY A 106 -11.27 -4.10 5.28
CA GLY A 106 -10.83 -2.90 5.97
C GLY A 106 -11.87 -1.80 6.12
N ASP A 107 -12.96 -1.87 5.38
CA ASP A 107 -14.10 -0.98 5.51
C ASP A 107 -15.22 -1.50 6.42
N THR A 108 -15.12 -2.70 7.01
CA THR A 108 -16.09 -3.13 8.03
C THR A 108 -15.92 -2.36 9.34
N GLU A 109 -17.01 -2.19 10.10
CA GLU A 109 -17.05 -1.39 11.34
C GLU A 109 -16.04 -1.83 12.41
N SER A 110 -15.72 -3.12 12.48
CA SER A 110 -14.77 -3.69 13.44
C SER A 110 -13.34 -3.76 12.92
N ALA A 111 -13.11 -3.62 11.61
CA ALA A 111 -11.81 -3.92 11.00
C ALA A 111 -10.66 -3.10 11.57
N GLN A 112 -10.88 -1.80 11.80
CA GLN A 112 -9.79 -0.94 12.29
C GLN A 112 -9.41 -1.27 13.73
N LYS A 113 -10.37 -1.69 14.57
CA LYS A 113 -10.11 -2.16 15.92
C LYS A 113 -9.42 -3.52 15.92
N LEU A 114 -9.91 -4.46 15.10
CA LEU A 114 -9.27 -5.76 14.89
C LEU A 114 -7.84 -5.58 14.36
N GLY A 115 -7.60 -4.54 13.59
CA GLY A 115 -6.28 -4.24 13.10
C GLY A 115 -5.27 -3.79 14.12
N GLU A 116 -5.71 -3.03 15.12
CA GLU A 116 -4.87 -2.73 16.27
C GLU A 116 -4.64 -3.96 17.16
N ARG A 117 -5.59 -4.91 17.19
CA ARG A 117 -5.43 -6.20 17.89
C ARG A 117 -4.37 -7.07 17.20
N PHE A 118 -4.47 -7.26 15.88
CA PHE A 118 -3.50 -8.06 15.11
C PHE A 118 -2.27 -7.27 14.69
N LYS A 119 -2.16 -5.99 15.09
CA LYS A 119 -1.00 -5.14 14.84
C LYS A 119 -0.64 -5.15 13.37
N VAL A 120 -1.59 -4.86 12.48
CA VAL A 120 -1.26 -4.73 11.06
C VAL A 120 -1.06 -3.26 10.69
N ARG A 121 -0.12 -3.00 9.78
CA ARG A 121 0.21 -1.65 9.32
C ARG A 121 -0.31 -1.32 7.92
N GLY A 122 -0.76 -2.30 7.14
CA GLY A 122 -1.23 -2.06 5.79
C GLY A 122 -1.95 -3.24 5.14
N TYR A 123 -2.30 -3.06 3.87
CA TYR A 123 -2.90 -4.09 3.04
C TYR A 123 -1.97 -4.49 1.89
N PRO A 124 -2.11 -5.73 1.38
CA PRO A 124 -2.79 -6.87 2.02
C PRO A 124 -2.00 -7.35 3.25
N THR A 125 -2.69 -7.84 4.28
CA THR A 125 -2.04 -8.60 5.36
C THR A 125 -2.62 -10.01 5.40
N MET A 126 -1.76 -11.02 5.47
CA MET A 126 -2.16 -12.42 5.60
C MET A 126 -1.44 -13.06 6.79
N ILE A 127 -2.20 -13.58 7.75
CA ILE A 127 -1.66 -14.14 9.00
C ILE A 127 -2.16 -15.57 9.16
N LEU A 128 -1.25 -16.48 9.46
CA LEU A 128 -1.59 -17.86 9.79
C LEU A 128 -1.51 -18.06 11.31
N PHE A 129 -2.57 -18.63 11.88
CA PHE A 129 -2.66 -18.96 13.30
C PHE A 129 -2.84 -20.46 13.50
N THR A 130 -2.33 -20.98 14.62
CA THR A 130 -2.67 -22.31 15.13
C THR A 130 -4.16 -22.36 15.55
N PRO A 131 -4.76 -23.55 15.75
CA PRO A 131 -6.15 -23.68 16.21
C PRO A 131 -6.43 -22.99 17.56
N ASP A 132 -5.41 -22.81 18.41
CA ASP A 132 -5.54 -22.13 19.70
C ASP A 132 -5.44 -20.60 19.63
N GLY A 133 -5.13 -20.05 18.45
CA GLY A 133 -5.02 -18.62 18.21
C GLY A 133 -3.60 -18.06 18.30
N THR A 134 -2.59 -18.91 18.48
CA THR A 134 -1.18 -18.48 18.43
C THR A 134 -0.78 -18.13 16.98
N GLU A 135 -0.24 -16.93 16.77
CA GLU A 135 0.26 -16.50 15.47
C GLU A 135 1.49 -17.34 15.09
N ILE A 136 1.43 -18.00 13.93
CA ILE A 136 2.54 -18.80 13.38
C ILE A 136 3.45 -17.91 12.55
N THR A 137 2.90 -17.26 11.53
CA THR A 137 3.66 -16.46 10.56
C THR A 137 2.75 -15.52 9.78
N ARG A 138 3.35 -14.52 9.11
CA ARG A 138 2.68 -13.63 8.16
C ARG A 138 3.19 -13.91 6.75
N LEU A 139 2.26 -14.12 5.83
CA LEU A 139 2.55 -14.57 4.47
C LEU A 139 2.79 -13.38 3.52
N PRO A 140 3.73 -13.51 2.56
CA PRO A 140 4.04 -12.45 1.61
C PRO A 140 2.93 -12.31 0.55
N GLY A 141 2.47 -11.09 0.25
CA GLY A 141 1.38 -10.86 -0.71
C GLY A 141 1.83 -10.67 -2.16
N GLU A 142 3.08 -10.30 -2.37
CA GLU A 142 3.61 -9.82 -3.65
C GLU A 142 4.48 -10.86 -4.36
N VAL A 143 4.60 -12.07 -3.81
CA VAL A 143 5.44 -13.13 -4.40
C VAL A 143 4.67 -13.93 -5.44
N ASP A 144 5.44 -14.66 -6.26
CA ASP A 144 4.91 -15.67 -7.16
C ASP A 144 4.14 -16.77 -6.41
N ILE A 145 3.20 -17.42 -7.10
CA ILE A 145 2.33 -18.45 -6.53
C ILE A 145 3.11 -19.62 -5.93
N ASP A 146 4.18 -20.11 -6.55
CA ASP A 146 4.91 -21.27 -6.04
C ASP A 146 5.59 -20.94 -4.72
N ARG A 147 6.17 -19.73 -4.62
CA ARG A 147 6.76 -19.21 -3.39
C ARG A 147 5.71 -18.98 -2.31
N TYR A 148 4.54 -18.45 -2.67
CA TYR A 148 3.42 -18.30 -1.75
C TYR A 148 2.96 -19.64 -1.18
N MET A 149 2.73 -20.64 -2.05
CA MET A 149 2.26 -21.97 -1.64
C MET A 149 3.31 -22.69 -0.78
N GLN A 150 4.59 -22.43 -1.01
CA GLN A 150 5.67 -22.88 -0.14
C GLN A 150 5.62 -22.21 1.23
N ALA A 151 5.51 -20.88 1.30
CA ALA A 151 5.40 -20.16 2.57
C ALA A 151 4.16 -20.61 3.38
N LEU A 152 3.03 -20.81 2.71
CA LEU A 152 1.80 -21.34 3.32
C LEU A 152 2.03 -22.75 3.87
N SER A 153 2.70 -23.62 3.12
CA SER A 153 3.00 -25.00 3.56
C SER A 153 3.99 -25.03 4.72
N LEU A 154 4.98 -24.14 4.74
CA LEU A 154 5.90 -23.99 5.87
C LEU A 154 5.18 -23.52 7.12
N GLY A 155 4.27 -22.54 7.00
CA GLY A 155 3.46 -22.11 8.12
C GLY A 155 2.63 -23.25 8.72
N LEU A 156 2.06 -24.14 7.90
CA LEU A 156 1.29 -25.29 8.39
C LEU A 156 2.14 -26.35 9.10
N ASN A 157 3.43 -26.43 8.80
CA ASN A 157 4.35 -27.44 9.35
C ASN A 157 5.43 -26.82 10.25
N ALA A 158 5.24 -25.57 10.67
CA ALA A 158 6.24 -24.82 11.41
C ALA A 158 6.53 -25.51 12.76
N ALA A 159 7.80 -25.80 13.00
CA ALA A 159 8.24 -26.30 14.32
C ALA A 159 8.07 -25.22 15.40
N HIS A 160 8.29 -23.96 15.03
CA HIS A 160 8.24 -22.80 15.92
C HIS A 160 7.53 -21.63 15.24
N PRO A 161 6.79 -20.79 15.99
CA PRO A 161 6.29 -19.52 15.50
C PRO A 161 7.40 -18.55 15.09
N PHE A 162 7.10 -17.65 14.15
CA PHE A 162 8.03 -16.65 13.63
C PHE A 162 8.79 -15.90 14.73
N LYS A 163 8.12 -15.43 15.78
CA LYS A 163 8.77 -14.66 16.86
C LYS A 163 9.83 -15.48 17.60
N GLN A 164 9.59 -16.79 17.78
CA GLN A 164 10.56 -17.69 18.39
C GLN A 164 11.71 -17.99 17.43
N THR A 165 11.42 -18.27 16.16
CA THR A 165 12.43 -18.48 15.11
C THR A 165 13.33 -17.25 14.95
N LEU A 166 12.75 -16.05 14.95
CA LEU A 166 13.49 -14.80 14.86
C LEU A 166 14.39 -14.57 16.08
N ALA A 167 13.89 -14.82 17.29
CA ALA A 167 14.69 -14.71 18.50
C ALA A 167 15.90 -15.66 18.47
N ALA A 168 15.71 -16.91 18.04
CA ALA A 168 16.79 -17.89 17.88
C ALA A 168 17.79 -17.46 16.80
N ALA A 169 17.30 -16.99 15.65
CA ALA A 169 18.14 -16.50 14.56
C ALA A 169 19.01 -15.31 14.97
N LEU A 170 18.48 -14.39 15.79
CA LEU A 170 19.21 -13.21 16.25
C LEU A 170 20.29 -13.53 17.30
N GLN A 171 20.15 -14.61 18.06
CA GLN A 171 21.18 -15.05 19.01
C GLN A 171 22.43 -15.58 18.29
N GLY A 172 22.31 -16.01 17.02
CA GLY A 172 23.44 -16.41 16.17
C GLY A 172 24.14 -17.72 16.56
N ASN A 173 23.70 -18.38 17.64
CA ASN A 173 24.23 -19.67 18.12
C ASN A 173 23.28 -20.85 17.86
N ALA A 174 22.04 -20.59 17.43
CA ALA A 174 21.07 -21.60 17.07
C ALA A 174 21.28 -22.01 15.61
N GLN A 175 21.59 -23.29 15.37
CA GLN A 175 21.59 -23.86 14.02
C GLN A 175 20.15 -24.06 13.56
N LEU A 176 19.62 -23.10 12.82
CA LEU A 176 18.27 -23.17 12.30
C LEU A 176 18.21 -24.04 11.05
N LYS A 177 17.09 -24.73 10.87
CA LYS A 177 16.86 -25.50 9.66
C LYS A 177 16.57 -24.57 8.49
N ARG A 178 16.78 -25.05 7.27
CA ARG A 178 16.50 -24.29 6.04
C ARG A 178 15.06 -23.75 5.98
N ASP A 179 14.08 -24.51 6.46
CA ASP A 179 12.67 -24.11 6.49
C ASP A 179 12.41 -22.94 7.44
N GLU A 180 13.15 -22.86 8.55
CA GLU A 180 13.08 -21.74 9.50
C GLU A 180 13.71 -20.48 8.88
N TRP A 181 14.86 -20.62 8.20
CA TRP A 181 15.44 -19.52 7.42
C TRP A 181 14.52 -19.05 6.30
N ARG A 182 13.82 -19.97 5.64
CA ARG A 182 12.87 -19.63 4.58
C ARG A 182 11.65 -18.89 5.13
N MET A 183 11.15 -19.29 6.30
CA MET A 183 10.11 -18.54 7.00
C MET A 183 10.54 -17.09 7.24
N LEU A 184 11.76 -16.86 7.73
CA LEU A 184 12.28 -15.50 7.97
C LEU A 184 12.44 -14.70 6.67
N ALA A 185 12.96 -15.33 5.61
CA ALA A 185 13.16 -14.70 4.31
C ALA A 185 11.84 -14.32 3.62
N ASP A 186 10.79 -15.13 3.78
CA ASP A 186 9.49 -14.94 3.14
C ASP A 186 8.46 -14.22 4.04
N TYR A 187 8.81 -13.89 5.28
CA TYR A 187 7.93 -13.12 6.17
C TYR A 187 7.56 -11.74 5.60
N SER A 188 6.34 -11.29 5.86
CA SER A 188 5.87 -9.93 5.54
C SER A 188 6.28 -8.92 6.61
N TRP A 189 7.57 -8.55 6.58
CA TRP A 189 8.17 -7.58 7.51
C TRP A 189 7.52 -6.19 7.45
N ASP A 190 6.98 -5.78 6.30
CA ASP A 190 6.44 -4.43 6.08
C ASP A 190 5.01 -4.25 6.63
N THR A 191 4.27 -5.34 6.82
CA THR A 191 2.89 -5.29 7.32
C THR A 191 2.78 -5.55 8.82
N ASP A 192 3.85 -6.03 9.45
CA ASP A 192 3.86 -6.37 10.87
C ASP A 192 4.13 -5.16 11.79
N GLY A 193 3.09 -4.84 12.54
CA GLY A 193 3.04 -3.76 13.51
C GLY A 193 3.70 -4.04 14.85
N ASP A 194 3.98 -5.30 15.13
CA ASP A 194 4.45 -5.82 16.42
C ASP A 194 5.65 -6.76 16.25
N LEU A 195 6.45 -6.46 15.22
CA LEU A 195 7.77 -7.03 15.07
C LEU A 195 8.55 -6.86 16.38
N PRO A 196 9.21 -7.92 16.88
CA PRO A 196 10.10 -7.83 18.04
C PRO A 196 11.44 -7.18 17.65
N VAL A 197 11.38 -6.20 16.74
CA VAL A 197 12.49 -5.42 16.19
C VAL A 197 12.03 -3.97 16.06
N PRO A 198 12.79 -2.99 16.58
CA PRO A 198 12.47 -1.57 16.38
C PRO A 198 12.33 -1.24 14.89
N GLY A 199 11.29 -0.47 14.53
CA GLY A 199 10.99 -0.15 13.13
C GLY A 199 12.11 0.61 12.41
N ASP A 200 12.95 1.34 13.15
CA ASP A 200 14.13 2.03 12.65
C ASP A 200 15.37 1.12 12.54
N ARG A 201 15.29 -0.17 12.89
CA ARG A 201 16.42 -1.12 12.83
C ARG A 201 16.16 -2.33 11.94
N ILE A 202 15.13 -2.28 11.10
CA ILE A 202 14.74 -3.40 10.25
C ILE A 202 15.86 -3.73 9.26
N ALA A 203 16.43 -2.72 8.60
CA ALA A 203 17.49 -2.94 7.62
C ALA A 203 18.72 -3.65 8.22
N THR A 204 19.24 -3.16 9.35
CA THR A 204 20.41 -3.75 10.01
C THR A 204 20.12 -5.14 10.56
N THR A 205 18.92 -5.35 11.11
CA THR A 205 18.48 -6.68 11.57
C THR A 205 18.45 -7.69 10.42
N LEU A 206 17.89 -7.32 9.27
CA LEU A 206 17.83 -8.20 8.10
C LEU A 206 19.24 -8.55 7.58
N GLN A 207 20.19 -7.61 7.60
CA GLN A 207 21.58 -7.90 7.22
C GLN A 207 22.28 -8.83 8.22
N THR A 208 21.99 -8.71 9.52
CA THR A 208 22.47 -9.68 10.53
C THR A 208 21.90 -11.08 10.27
N LEU A 209 20.60 -11.18 9.99
CA LEU A 209 19.96 -12.46 9.67
C LEU A 209 20.51 -13.07 8.37
N SER A 210 20.80 -12.25 7.36
CA SER A 210 21.49 -12.67 6.14
C SER A 210 22.84 -13.31 6.44
N ALA A 211 23.66 -12.68 7.30
CA ALA A 211 24.95 -13.22 7.70
C ALA A 211 24.82 -14.55 8.46
N HIS A 212 23.88 -14.67 9.38
CA HIS A 212 23.62 -15.91 10.13
C HIS A 212 23.09 -17.04 9.22
N ALA A 213 22.14 -16.73 8.33
CA ALA A 213 21.64 -17.69 7.34
C ALA A 213 22.77 -18.21 6.44
N LYS A 214 23.71 -17.34 6.05
CA LYS A 214 24.90 -17.74 5.28
C LYS A 214 25.80 -18.68 6.08
N ALA A 215 25.99 -18.44 7.38
CA ALA A 215 26.77 -19.31 8.25
C ALA A 215 26.13 -20.71 8.40
N ASP A 216 24.80 -20.77 8.39
CA ASP A 216 24.01 -22.02 8.39
C ASP A 216 23.83 -22.65 7.00
N HIS A 217 24.58 -22.19 5.99
CA HIS A 217 24.51 -22.69 4.60
C HIS A 217 23.13 -22.51 3.91
N ALA A 218 22.28 -21.61 4.40
CA ALA A 218 21.00 -21.23 3.80
C ALA A 218 21.16 -20.08 2.78
N GLY A 219 21.96 -20.31 1.73
CA GLY A 219 22.43 -19.25 0.82
C GLY A 219 21.33 -18.50 0.05
N ALA A 220 20.26 -19.17 -0.36
CA ALA A 220 19.15 -18.51 -1.10
C ALA A 220 18.33 -17.60 -0.17
N GLU A 221 18.11 -18.06 1.05
CA GLU A 221 17.42 -17.34 2.11
C GLU A 221 18.26 -16.14 2.59
N ALA A 222 19.57 -16.33 2.75
CA ALA A 222 20.53 -15.26 3.04
C ALA A 222 20.49 -14.15 1.99
N LEU A 223 20.55 -14.49 0.70
CA LEU A 223 20.46 -13.51 -0.38
C LEU A 223 19.16 -12.70 -0.33
N ARG A 224 18.03 -13.35 -0.10
CA ARG A 224 16.74 -12.65 -0.03
C ARG A 224 16.65 -11.72 1.19
N LEU A 225 17.17 -12.14 2.34
CA LEU A 225 17.27 -11.30 3.54
C LEU A 225 18.16 -10.08 3.28
N GLU A 226 19.28 -10.24 2.58
CA GLU A 226 20.15 -9.13 2.17
C GLU A 226 19.43 -8.16 1.26
N LEU A 227 18.70 -8.65 0.23
CA LEU A 227 17.94 -7.79 -0.68
C LEU A 227 16.86 -6.99 0.07
N LYS A 228 16.17 -7.60 1.05
CA LYS A 228 15.20 -6.89 1.91
C LYS A 228 15.88 -5.87 2.82
N ALA A 229 17.07 -6.17 3.34
CA ALA A 229 17.85 -5.22 4.13
C ALA A 229 18.18 -3.97 3.30
N ILE A 230 18.64 -4.18 2.07
CA ILE A 230 18.98 -3.12 1.12
C ILE A 230 17.76 -2.27 0.79
N GLU A 231 16.63 -2.90 0.45
CA GLU A 231 15.39 -2.19 0.12
C GLU A 231 14.87 -1.37 1.30
N SER A 232 14.91 -1.92 2.52
CA SER A 232 14.50 -1.21 3.73
C SER A 232 15.42 -0.01 4.04
N ALA A 233 16.73 -0.16 3.87
CA ALA A 233 17.68 0.94 4.05
C ALA A 233 17.51 2.05 2.99
N ALA A 234 17.26 1.66 1.74
CA ALA A 234 17.11 2.59 0.63
C ALA A 234 15.79 3.35 0.67
N SER A 235 14.68 2.66 0.99
CA SER A 235 13.37 3.29 1.13
C SER A 235 13.32 4.25 2.31
N ASN A 236 14.04 3.93 3.40
CA ASN A 236 14.19 4.78 4.58
C ASN A 236 12.83 5.24 5.17
N ASP A 237 11.80 4.40 5.05
CA ASP A 237 10.45 4.61 5.57
C ASP A 237 9.97 3.41 6.41
N PRO A 238 9.95 3.52 7.76
CA PRO A 238 10.38 4.68 8.53
C PRO A 238 11.90 4.87 8.44
N LYS A 239 12.39 6.04 8.86
CA LYS A 239 13.81 6.36 8.89
C LYS A 239 14.61 5.25 9.57
N GLN A 240 15.59 4.69 8.87
CA GLN A 240 16.45 3.62 9.37
C GLN A 240 17.67 4.19 10.11
N SER A 241 18.08 3.46 11.13
CA SER A 241 19.20 3.70 12.03
C SER A 241 20.28 2.64 11.79
N GLY A 242 21.55 3.05 11.88
CA GLY A 242 22.71 2.21 11.60
C GLY A 242 23.13 2.23 10.13
N THR A 243 24.22 1.53 9.82
CA THR A 243 24.83 1.50 8.49
C THR A 243 24.94 0.07 8.02
N LEU A 244 24.45 -0.23 6.82
CA LEU A 244 24.68 -1.53 6.19
C LEU A 244 26.12 -1.62 5.67
N ASP A 245 26.68 -2.84 5.67
CA ASP A 245 27.84 -3.15 4.84
C ASP A 245 27.46 -3.03 3.36
N LYS A 246 27.80 -1.88 2.76
CA LYS A 246 27.48 -1.59 1.35
C LYS A 246 28.28 -2.47 0.39
N ALA A 247 29.45 -2.99 0.78
CA ALA A 247 30.23 -3.86 -0.07
C ALA A 247 29.57 -5.24 -0.18
N SER A 248 29.15 -5.81 0.96
CA SER A 248 28.34 -7.05 0.98
C SER A 248 27.02 -6.88 0.22
N ALA A 249 26.31 -5.77 0.48
CA ALA A 249 25.06 -5.46 -0.20
C ALA A 249 25.21 -5.36 -1.73
N LEU A 250 26.24 -4.65 -2.21
CA LEU A 250 26.54 -4.54 -3.64
C LEU A 250 26.87 -5.91 -4.24
N ALA A 251 27.65 -6.73 -3.56
CA ALA A 251 28.01 -8.07 -4.04
C ALA A 251 26.77 -8.97 -4.18
N ALA A 252 25.89 -9.00 -3.19
CA ALA A 252 24.65 -9.78 -3.23
C ALA A 252 23.71 -9.30 -4.34
N LEU A 253 23.58 -7.99 -4.51
CA LEU A 253 22.75 -7.41 -5.56
C LEU A 253 23.31 -7.70 -6.96
N HIS A 254 24.62 -7.56 -7.18
CA HIS A 254 25.26 -7.92 -8.45
C HIS A 254 25.05 -9.40 -8.79
N GLN A 255 25.20 -10.30 -7.81
CA GLN A 255 24.94 -11.72 -8.00
C GLN A 255 23.50 -11.97 -8.49
N VAL A 256 22.52 -11.34 -7.85
CA VAL A 256 21.10 -11.51 -8.18
C VAL A 256 20.76 -10.92 -9.55
N LEU A 257 21.29 -9.74 -9.89
CA LEU A 257 20.99 -9.06 -11.16
C LEU A 257 21.64 -9.73 -12.39
N GLN A 258 22.76 -10.44 -12.20
CA GLN A 258 23.48 -11.11 -13.27
C GLN A 258 22.94 -12.53 -13.54
N ASP A 259 22.30 -13.16 -12.55
CA ASP A 259 21.69 -14.48 -12.69
C ASP A 259 20.19 -14.36 -13.00
N ALA A 260 19.75 -14.88 -14.15
CA ALA A 260 18.36 -14.77 -14.59
C ALA A 260 17.38 -15.49 -13.66
N LYS A 261 17.77 -16.63 -13.07
CA LYS A 261 16.94 -17.38 -12.14
C LYS A 261 16.84 -16.65 -10.81
N LEU A 262 17.94 -16.16 -10.25
CA LEU A 262 17.93 -15.39 -9.00
C LEU A 262 17.15 -14.08 -9.15
N SER A 263 17.30 -13.40 -10.29
CA SER A 263 16.50 -12.22 -10.64
C SER A 263 15.01 -12.55 -10.63
N ARG A 264 14.62 -13.69 -11.22
CA ARG A 264 13.22 -14.10 -11.30
C ARG A 264 12.65 -14.56 -9.95
N ASP A 265 13.44 -15.27 -9.15
CA ASP A 265 13.03 -15.76 -7.82
C ASP A 265 12.83 -14.60 -6.81
N ASN A 266 13.46 -13.45 -7.05
CA ASN A 266 13.41 -12.25 -6.19
C ASN A 266 12.82 -11.02 -6.90
N PHE A 267 12.05 -11.23 -7.96
CA PHE A 267 11.49 -10.15 -8.78
C PHE A 267 10.73 -9.12 -7.92
N ASP A 268 10.02 -9.58 -6.90
CA ASP A 268 9.16 -8.80 -6.00
C ASP A 268 9.93 -7.68 -5.27
N ILE A 269 11.20 -7.97 -4.94
CA ILE A 269 12.13 -7.02 -4.32
C ILE A 269 12.78 -6.15 -5.40
N LEU A 270 13.18 -6.74 -6.54
CA LEU A 270 13.87 -6.03 -7.61
C LEU A 270 13.02 -4.94 -8.29
N VAL A 271 11.70 -5.11 -8.34
CA VAL A 271 10.78 -4.13 -8.91
C VAL A 271 10.31 -3.08 -7.89
N ALA A 272 10.66 -3.21 -6.61
CA ALA A 272 10.12 -2.33 -5.56
C ALA A 272 10.62 -0.89 -5.68
N ASN A 273 11.93 -0.66 -5.50
CA ASN A 273 12.53 0.67 -5.46
C ASN A 273 13.93 0.71 -6.10
N PRO A 274 14.08 0.31 -7.39
CA PRO A 274 15.40 0.14 -8.01
C PRO A 274 16.23 1.43 -8.07
N ALA A 275 15.59 2.58 -8.29
CA ALA A 275 16.26 3.88 -8.30
C ALA A 275 16.80 4.28 -6.91
N ASP A 276 15.99 4.14 -5.87
CA ASP A 276 16.41 4.48 -4.50
C ASP A 276 17.52 3.56 -4.02
N VAL A 277 17.44 2.26 -4.32
CA VAL A 277 18.51 1.31 -3.98
C VAL A 277 19.80 1.65 -4.73
N THR A 278 19.70 1.94 -6.03
CA THR A 278 20.87 2.35 -6.82
C THR A 278 21.47 3.64 -6.26
N ALA A 279 20.63 4.58 -5.80
CA ALA A 279 21.08 5.81 -5.17
C ALA A 279 21.76 5.57 -3.82
N TYR A 280 21.23 4.66 -3.03
CA TYR A 280 21.72 4.32 -1.70
C TYR A 280 23.08 3.63 -1.77
N LEU A 281 23.26 2.67 -2.69
CA LEU A 281 24.49 1.90 -2.83
C LEU A 281 25.57 2.63 -3.64
N GLY A 282 25.19 3.45 -4.63
CA GLY A 282 26.10 4.17 -5.50
C GLY A 282 26.12 5.68 -5.25
N GLY A 283 27.31 6.23 -4.97
CA GLY A 283 27.50 7.69 -4.84
C GLY A 283 27.08 8.44 -6.10
N GLN A 284 26.55 9.66 -5.95
CA GLN A 284 26.08 10.49 -7.06
C GLN A 284 27.19 10.67 -8.12
N GLY A 285 26.88 10.37 -9.38
CA GLY A 285 27.84 10.45 -10.50
C GLY A 285 28.94 9.38 -10.49
N SER A 286 28.93 8.41 -9.58
CA SER A 286 29.98 7.38 -9.54
C SER A 286 29.86 6.35 -10.69
N PRO A 287 30.98 5.78 -11.17
CA PRO A 287 30.95 4.67 -12.12
C PRO A 287 30.17 3.45 -11.61
N GLU A 288 30.24 3.17 -10.30
CA GLU A 288 29.51 2.06 -9.67
C GLU A 288 27.99 2.25 -9.78
N ARG A 289 27.49 3.47 -9.52
CA ARG A 289 26.07 3.82 -9.70
C ARG A 289 25.62 3.61 -11.14
N ALA A 290 26.39 4.08 -12.11
CA ALA A 290 26.07 3.91 -13.54
C ALA A 290 26.06 2.43 -13.97
N ARG A 291 27.05 1.65 -13.51
CA ARG A 291 27.13 0.21 -13.76
C ARG A 291 25.94 -0.52 -13.15
N LEU A 292 25.62 -0.21 -11.89
CA LEU A 292 24.49 -0.82 -11.19
C LEU A 292 23.16 -0.49 -11.88
N ALA A 293 22.93 0.78 -12.23
CA ALA A 293 21.74 1.21 -12.96
C ALA A 293 21.59 0.44 -14.29
N LYS A 294 22.69 0.25 -15.03
CA LYS A 294 22.68 -0.51 -16.29
C LYS A 294 22.34 -1.98 -16.05
N THR A 295 23.06 -2.66 -15.17
CA THR A 295 22.83 -4.10 -14.90
C THR A 295 21.42 -4.36 -14.37
N TRP A 296 20.90 -3.45 -13.53
CA TRP A 296 19.52 -3.54 -13.04
C TRP A 296 18.50 -3.31 -14.16
N THR A 297 18.73 -2.33 -15.04
CA THR A 297 17.88 -2.11 -16.23
C THR A 297 17.82 -3.35 -17.11
N ASP A 298 18.95 -4.03 -17.32
CA ASP A 298 19.03 -5.27 -18.11
C ASP A 298 18.23 -6.41 -17.43
N ALA A 299 18.27 -6.53 -16.11
CA ALA A 299 17.48 -7.51 -15.36
C ALA A 299 15.97 -7.22 -15.44
N LEU A 300 15.56 -5.96 -15.26
CA LEU A 300 14.16 -5.55 -15.36
C LEU A 300 13.61 -5.71 -16.77
N ALA A 301 14.44 -5.52 -17.81
CA ALA A 301 14.02 -5.77 -19.18
C ALA A 301 13.67 -7.24 -19.42
N ARG A 302 14.37 -8.19 -18.78
CA ARG A 302 14.02 -9.62 -18.81
C ARG A 302 12.72 -9.89 -18.04
N LEU A 303 12.56 -9.32 -16.85
CA LEU A 303 11.34 -9.49 -16.05
C LEU A 303 10.11 -8.89 -16.74
N ALA A 304 10.25 -7.77 -17.44
CA ALA A 304 9.17 -7.11 -18.17
C ALA A 304 8.61 -7.94 -19.35
N THR A 305 9.31 -8.99 -19.78
CA THR A 305 8.87 -9.90 -20.86
C THR A 305 8.64 -11.33 -20.39
N ASP A 306 8.83 -11.62 -19.10
CA ASP A 306 8.61 -12.95 -18.54
C ASP A 306 7.10 -13.23 -18.38
N ALA A 307 6.57 -14.07 -19.27
CA ALA A 307 5.15 -14.43 -19.29
C ALA A 307 4.69 -15.24 -18.06
N SER A 308 5.60 -15.76 -17.23
CA SER A 308 5.26 -16.41 -15.96
C SER A 308 4.89 -15.41 -14.86
N LEU A 309 5.31 -14.15 -14.99
CA LEU A 309 4.92 -13.07 -14.08
C LEU A 309 3.52 -12.55 -14.40
N SER A 310 2.85 -11.98 -13.40
CA SER A 310 1.57 -11.33 -13.64
C SER A 310 1.72 -10.09 -14.53
N THR A 311 0.62 -9.65 -15.14
CA THR A 311 0.63 -8.43 -15.97
C THR A 311 1.08 -7.21 -15.17
N THR A 312 0.63 -7.07 -13.91
CA THR A 312 1.09 -6.01 -13.01
C THR A 312 2.59 -6.09 -12.75
N ASP A 313 3.14 -7.27 -12.46
CA ASP A 313 4.58 -7.42 -12.15
C ASP A 313 5.47 -7.07 -13.35
N ARG A 314 5.05 -7.44 -14.57
CA ARG A 314 5.75 -7.04 -15.79
C ARG A 314 5.72 -5.52 -15.99
N LEU A 315 4.59 -4.87 -15.73
CA LEU A 315 4.49 -3.40 -15.78
C LEU A 315 5.37 -2.74 -14.70
N SER A 316 5.42 -3.28 -13.48
CA SER A 316 6.32 -2.79 -12.43
C SER A 316 7.80 -2.94 -12.80
N ALA A 317 8.16 -3.97 -13.58
CA ALA A 317 9.51 -4.06 -14.13
C ALA A 317 9.81 -2.94 -15.15
N VAL A 318 8.83 -2.56 -16.00
CA VAL A 318 8.96 -1.39 -16.90
C VAL A 318 9.04 -0.08 -16.09
N GLN A 319 8.23 0.06 -15.05
CA GLN A 319 8.30 1.19 -14.10
C GLN A 319 9.69 1.33 -13.49
N GLY A 320 10.28 0.23 -13.02
CA GLY A 320 11.64 0.24 -12.48
C GLY A 320 12.68 0.77 -13.47
N ARG A 321 12.51 0.48 -14.78
CA ARG A 321 13.37 1.02 -15.85
C ARG A 321 13.15 2.51 -16.06
N VAL A 322 11.91 2.99 -15.97
CA VAL A 322 11.59 4.42 -15.99
C VAL A 322 12.24 5.14 -14.80
N ASP A 323 12.14 4.56 -13.60
CA ASP A 323 12.74 5.14 -12.40
C ASP A 323 14.27 5.23 -12.51
N LEU A 324 14.93 4.16 -12.97
CA LEU A 324 16.38 4.15 -13.19
C LEU A 324 16.81 5.15 -14.27
N ALA A 325 16.03 5.29 -15.35
CA ALA A 325 16.32 6.26 -16.40
C ALA A 325 16.18 7.72 -15.91
N ARG A 326 15.41 7.97 -14.85
CA ARG A 326 15.26 9.28 -14.22
C ARG A 326 16.25 9.55 -13.09
N LEU A 327 16.91 8.52 -12.57
CA LEU A 327 17.71 8.55 -11.34
C LEU A 327 18.69 9.74 -11.26
N ASP A 328 19.40 10.01 -12.35
CA ASP A 328 20.40 11.09 -12.44
C ASP A 328 20.00 12.22 -13.40
N GLY A 329 18.79 12.14 -13.97
CA GLY A 329 18.27 13.13 -14.89
C GLY A 329 17.62 14.31 -14.17
N PRO A 330 17.62 15.53 -14.76
CA PRO A 330 16.81 16.62 -14.26
C PRO A 330 15.34 16.19 -14.14
N LYS A 331 14.65 16.67 -13.11
CA LYS A 331 13.22 16.40 -12.94
C LYS A 331 12.45 16.89 -14.18
N GLY A 332 11.67 16.01 -14.78
CA GLY A 332 10.91 16.30 -16.00
C GLY A 332 11.70 16.19 -17.31
N ALA A 333 12.98 15.78 -17.27
CA ALA A 333 13.73 15.50 -18.49
C ALA A 333 13.03 14.43 -19.34
N PRO A 334 13.07 14.57 -20.68
CA PRO A 334 12.47 13.60 -21.58
C PRO A 334 13.21 12.25 -21.47
N LEU A 335 12.43 11.17 -21.45
CA LEU A 335 12.98 9.81 -21.52
C LEU A 335 13.34 9.46 -22.96
N ALA A 336 14.28 8.52 -23.12
CA ALA A 336 14.65 8.02 -24.43
C ALA A 336 13.44 7.44 -25.16
N LYS A 337 13.29 7.77 -26.46
CA LYS A 337 12.15 7.33 -27.29
C LYS A 337 11.89 5.81 -27.22
N PRO A 338 12.88 4.91 -27.26
CA PRO A 338 12.62 3.48 -27.14
C PRO A 338 11.94 3.05 -25.83
N LEU A 339 12.24 3.73 -24.72
CA LEU A 339 11.60 3.45 -23.42
C LEU A 339 10.16 3.97 -23.39
N ILE A 340 9.91 5.16 -23.96
CA ILE A 340 8.55 5.69 -24.12
C ILE A 340 7.69 4.78 -25.02
N ASP A 341 8.24 4.32 -26.14
CA ASP A 341 7.53 3.41 -27.05
C ASP A 341 7.21 2.06 -26.37
N GLU A 342 8.12 1.57 -25.51
CA GLU A 342 7.87 0.38 -24.69
C GLU A 342 6.77 0.61 -23.65
N VAL A 343 6.80 1.73 -22.92
CA VAL A 343 5.75 2.09 -21.94
C VAL A 343 4.38 2.09 -22.61
N ARG A 344 4.24 2.76 -23.76
CA ARG A 344 2.98 2.79 -24.52
C ARG A 344 2.53 1.41 -24.97
N ARG A 345 3.45 0.63 -25.53
CA ARG A 345 3.15 -0.72 -26.02
C ARG A 345 2.70 -1.65 -24.88
N GLN A 346 3.44 -1.69 -23.78
CA GLN A 346 3.15 -2.57 -22.65
C GLN A 346 1.84 -2.19 -21.96
N THR A 347 1.61 -0.89 -21.71
CA THR A 347 0.38 -0.42 -21.04
C THR A 347 -0.86 -0.65 -21.91
N ALA A 348 -0.80 -0.37 -23.21
CA ALA A 348 -1.90 -0.65 -24.13
C ALA A 348 -2.19 -2.16 -24.26
N ALA A 349 -1.15 -3.00 -24.33
CA ALA A 349 -1.30 -4.44 -24.37
C ALA A 349 -1.93 -4.98 -23.07
N ALA A 350 -1.47 -4.48 -21.91
CA ALA A 350 -1.99 -4.85 -20.61
C ALA A 350 -3.47 -4.45 -20.44
N ASP A 351 -3.85 -3.24 -20.82
CA ASP A 351 -5.23 -2.76 -20.76
C ASP A 351 -6.17 -3.62 -21.63
N LYS A 352 -5.72 -3.95 -22.85
CA LYS A 352 -6.47 -4.77 -23.81
C LYS A 352 -6.63 -6.22 -23.34
N ALA A 353 -5.58 -6.82 -22.80
CA ALA A 353 -5.58 -8.24 -22.42
C ALA A 353 -6.32 -8.51 -21.09
N THR A 354 -6.42 -7.53 -20.20
CA THR A 354 -6.91 -7.75 -18.83
C THR A 354 -8.43 -7.62 -18.73
N THR A 355 -9.12 -8.76 -18.67
CA THR A 355 -10.59 -8.82 -18.56
C THR A 355 -11.08 -9.17 -17.14
N ASN A 356 -10.28 -9.88 -16.35
CA ASN A 356 -10.63 -10.23 -14.98
C ASN A 356 -10.78 -8.97 -14.11
N VAL A 357 -11.91 -8.83 -13.41
CA VAL A 357 -12.23 -7.60 -12.63
C VAL A 357 -11.20 -7.29 -11.52
N TYR A 358 -10.65 -8.31 -10.87
CA TYR A 358 -9.63 -8.14 -9.84
C TYR A 358 -8.31 -7.70 -10.48
N GLU A 359 -7.83 -8.45 -11.47
CA GLU A 359 -6.59 -8.13 -12.17
C GLU A 359 -6.64 -6.73 -12.78
N ARG A 360 -7.78 -6.35 -13.35
CA ARG A 360 -7.97 -5.05 -14.00
C ARG A 360 -7.81 -3.87 -13.05
N GLN A 361 -8.27 -3.97 -11.80
CA GLN A 361 -8.03 -2.92 -10.80
C GLN A 361 -6.54 -2.72 -10.53
N SER A 362 -5.77 -3.81 -10.46
CA SER A 362 -4.32 -3.77 -10.28
C SER A 362 -3.60 -3.22 -11.51
N VAL A 363 -3.89 -3.78 -12.69
CA VAL A 363 -3.23 -3.43 -13.96
C VAL A 363 -3.50 -1.99 -14.36
N VAL A 364 -4.73 -1.50 -14.29
CA VAL A 364 -5.05 -0.11 -14.64
C VAL A 364 -4.35 0.87 -13.70
N SER A 365 -4.29 0.55 -12.41
CA SER A 365 -3.58 1.40 -11.44
C SER A 365 -2.09 1.48 -11.75
N GLU A 366 -1.43 0.34 -11.96
CA GLU A 366 0.01 0.30 -12.29
C GLU A 366 0.31 0.95 -13.64
N ALA A 367 -0.50 0.68 -14.68
CA ALA A 367 -0.32 1.27 -15.99
C ALA A 367 -0.50 2.80 -15.99
N ALA A 368 -1.48 3.31 -15.23
CA ALA A 368 -1.69 4.74 -15.09
C ALA A 368 -0.51 5.43 -14.37
N ASP A 369 0.03 4.80 -13.33
CA ASP A 369 1.20 5.28 -12.61
C ASP A 369 2.43 5.29 -13.52
N LEU A 370 2.63 4.23 -14.29
CA LEU A 370 3.69 4.10 -15.30
C LEU A 370 3.61 5.18 -16.38
N LEU A 371 2.43 5.43 -16.93
CA LEU A 371 2.24 6.50 -17.91
C LEU A 371 2.58 7.86 -17.31
N THR A 372 2.08 8.16 -16.10
CA THR A 372 2.36 9.44 -15.42
C THR A 372 3.86 9.60 -15.13
N ASP A 373 4.52 8.58 -14.58
CA ASP A 373 5.94 8.64 -14.27
C ASP A 373 6.80 8.66 -15.55
N ALA A 374 6.31 8.13 -16.67
CA ALA A 374 6.94 8.30 -17.99
C ALA A 374 6.72 9.69 -18.62
N GLY A 375 5.90 10.56 -17.99
CA GLY A 375 5.56 11.88 -18.51
C GLY A 375 4.37 11.89 -19.48
N LEU A 376 3.65 10.78 -19.61
CA LEU A 376 2.50 10.57 -20.51
C LEU A 376 1.18 10.79 -19.75
N ILE A 377 1.04 11.95 -19.12
CA ILE A 377 -0.06 12.26 -18.19
C ILE A 377 -1.43 12.20 -18.89
N ASP A 378 -1.52 12.66 -20.13
CA ASP A 378 -2.81 12.65 -20.86
C ASP A 378 -3.23 11.23 -21.28
N GLU A 379 -2.27 10.36 -21.59
CA GLU A 379 -2.52 8.94 -21.84
C GLU A 379 -2.95 8.21 -20.55
N SER A 380 -2.34 8.58 -19.41
CA SER A 380 -2.78 8.12 -18.08
C SER A 380 -4.24 8.52 -17.81
N ASP A 381 -4.60 9.78 -18.04
CA ASP A 381 -5.97 10.25 -17.89
C ASP A 381 -6.96 9.51 -18.78
N ALA A 382 -6.60 9.27 -20.05
CA ALA A 382 -7.45 8.57 -21.00
C ALA A 382 -7.71 7.13 -20.54
N LEU A 383 -6.66 6.40 -20.14
CA LEU A 383 -6.77 5.03 -19.61
C LEU A 383 -7.66 4.98 -18.36
N VAL A 384 -7.42 5.89 -17.42
CA VAL A 384 -8.14 5.92 -16.14
C VAL A 384 -9.61 6.25 -16.36
N LYS A 385 -9.93 7.29 -17.13
CA LYS A 385 -11.32 7.68 -17.47
C LYS A 385 -12.07 6.55 -18.15
N ALA A 386 -11.45 5.87 -19.11
CA ALA A 386 -12.04 4.71 -19.81
C ALA A 386 -12.25 3.47 -18.91
N SER A 387 -11.65 3.46 -17.72
CA SER A 387 -11.73 2.35 -16.77
C SER A 387 -12.68 2.60 -15.60
N LEU A 388 -13.11 3.85 -15.36
CA LEU A 388 -13.96 4.20 -14.21
C LEU A 388 -15.23 3.35 -14.11
N ALA A 389 -15.98 3.22 -15.20
CA ALA A 389 -17.26 2.50 -15.20
C ALA A 389 -17.13 1.00 -14.94
N ARG A 390 -15.94 0.42 -15.12
CA ARG A 390 -15.66 -1.01 -14.93
C ARG A 390 -14.93 -1.30 -13.61
N SER A 391 -14.52 -0.28 -12.88
CA SER A 391 -13.79 -0.44 -11.63
C SER A 391 -14.76 -0.72 -10.48
N PRO A 392 -14.48 -1.69 -9.60
CA PRO A 392 -15.23 -1.89 -8.36
C PRO A 392 -14.97 -0.78 -7.33
N ALA A 393 -13.95 0.05 -7.56
CA ALA A 393 -13.55 1.15 -6.69
C ALA A 393 -13.14 2.38 -7.54
N PRO A 394 -14.08 3.00 -8.28
CA PRO A 394 -13.77 4.08 -9.20
C PRO A 394 -13.17 5.30 -8.48
N TYR A 395 -13.52 5.51 -7.21
CA TYR A 395 -12.96 6.56 -6.36
C TYR A 395 -11.44 6.45 -6.16
N TYR A 396 -10.85 5.25 -6.24
CA TYR A 396 -9.40 5.07 -6.22
C TYR A 396 -8.74 5.61 -7.48
N LEU A 397 -9.35 5.29 -8.62
CA LEU A 397 -8.91 5.77 -9.93
C LEU A 397 -9.12 7.29 -10.10
N MET A 398 -10.20 7.84 -9.56
CA MET A 398 -10.44 9.29 -9.53
C MET A 398 -9.34 10.05 -8.77
N SER A 399 -8.78 9.47 -7.69
CA SER A 399 -7.63 10.07 -7.01
C SER A 399 -6.41 10.20 -7.93
N ARG A 400 -6.19 9.26 -8.85
CA ARG A 400 -5.12 9.38 -9.87
C ARG A 400 -5.38 10.55 -10.82
N LEU A 401 -6.62 10.74 -11.26
CA LEU A 401 -7.01 11.90 -12.09
C LEU A 401 -6.78 13.23 -11.35
N ALA A 402 -7.06 13.29 -10.04
CA ALA A 402 -6.76 14.46 -9.22
C ALA A 402 -5.25 14.75 -9.17
N LEU A 403 -4.42 13.72 -9.02
CA LEU A 403 -2.96 13.83 -9.01
C LEU A 403 -2.40 14.24 -10.38
N ASN A 404 -2.94 13.69 -11.47
CA ASN A 404 -2.55 14.07 -12.84
C ASN A 404 -2.92 15.53 -13.15
N ALA A 405 -4.13 15.96 -12.77
CA ALA A 405 -4.54 17.36 -12.91
C ALA A 405 -3.62 18.31 -12.11
N LYS A 406 -3.30 17.94 -10.86
CA LYS A 406 -2.33 18.69 -10.04
C LYS A 406 -0.95 18.76 -10.69
N ALA A 407 -0.46 17.65 -11.27
CA ALA A 407 0.84 17.61 -11.95
C ALA A 407 0.89 18.53 -13.18
N ARG A 408 -0.24 18.76 -13.86
CA ARG A 408 -0.38 19.74 -14.95
C ARG A 408 -0.66 21.18 -14.48
N GLY A 409 -0.75 21.42 -13.17
CA GLY A 409 -1.11 22.73 -12.62
C GLY A 409 -2.61 23.06 -12.69
N ASP A 410 -3.46 22.11 -13.10
CA ASP A 410 -4.92 22.27 -13.13
C ASP A 410 -5.51 22.10 -11.73
N LYS A 411 -5.47 23.19 -10.96
CA LYS A 411 -5.99 23.24 -9.58
C LYS A 411 -7.48 22.94 -9.51
N ALA A 412 -8.27 23.49 -10.44
CA ALA A 412 -9.72 23.35 -10.44
C ALA A 412 -10.13 21.91 -10.75
N GLY A 413 -9.55 21.30 -11.78
CA GLY A 413 -9.78 19.89 -12.12
C GLY A 413 -9.29 18.95 -11.02
N ALA A 414 -8.15 19.23 -10.39
CA ALA A 414 -7.68 18.43 -9.25
C ALA A 414 -8.70 18.43 -8.10
N LEU A 415 -9.21 19.60 -7.71
CA LEU A 415 -10.23 19.71 -6.66
C LEU A 415 -11.57 19.07 -7.06
N ALA A 416 -11.95 19.13 -8.33
CA ALA A 416 -13.14 18.45 -8.83
C ALA A 416 -13.01 16.92 -8.72
N TRP A 417 -11.86 16.36 -9.11
CA TRP A 417 -11.60 14.93 -8.99
C TRP A 417 -11.48 14.47 -7.54
N TYR A 418 -10.86 15.25 -6.64
CA TYR A 418 -10.87 14.94 -5.21
C TYR A 418 -12.30 14.89 -4.65
N LYS A 419 -13.15 15.84 -5.04
CA LYS A 419 -14.56 15.85 -4.63
C LYS A 419 -15.28 14.59 -5.14
N GLN A 420 -15.18 14.28 -6.43
CA GLN A 420 -15.83 13.11 -7.02
C GLN A 420 -15.35 11.81 -6.38
N ALA A 421 -14.04 11.70 -6.11
CA ALA A 421 -13.47 10.55 -5.40
C ALA A 421 -14.04 10.43 -3.98
N TYR A 422 -14.16 11.53 -3.23
CA TYR A 422 -14.78 11.53 -1.90
C TYR A 422 -16.27 11.19 -1.96
N ASP A 423 -17.03 11.80 -2.86
CA ASP A 423 -18.46 11.55 -3.02
C ASP A 423 -18.72 10.07 -3.32
N ALA A 424 -17.95 9.47 -4.24
CA ALA A 424 -18.07 8.08 -4.67
C ALA A 424 -17.46 7.07 -3.68
N SER A 425 -16.65 7.50 -2.72
CA SER A 425 -16.07 6.60 -1.72
C SER A 425 -17.14 6.01 -0.79
N SER A 426 -16.99 4.73 -0.44
CA SER A 426 -17.96 4.01 0.39
C SER A 426 -17.25 3.21 1.48
N GLY A 427 -17.90 3.05 2.64
CA GLY A 427 -17.32 2.45 3.83
C GLY A 427 -16.72 3.47 4.80
N PRO A 428 -16.82 3.23 6.12
CA PRO A 428 -16.35 4.15 7.16
C PRO A 428 -14.88 4.54 7.01
N ALA A 429 -13.97 3.56 6.82
CA ALA A 429 -12.54 3.85 6.77
C ALA A 429 -12.14 4.56 5.47
N THR A 430 -12.69 4.12 4.35
CA THR A 430 -12.45 4.69 3.03
C THR A 430 -13.00 6.11 2.93
N ARG A 431 -14.23 6.39 3.38
CA ARG A 431 -14.74 7.78 3.35
C ARG A 431 -13.86 8.73 4.18
N LEU A 432 -13.41 8.31 5.37
CA LEU A 432 -12.48 9.12 6.18
C LEU A 432 -11.16 9.38 5.46
N ARG A 433 -10.58 8.34 4.84
CA ARG A 433 -9.31 8.45 4.10
C ARG A 433 -9.44 9.40 2.90
N TRP A 434 -10.49 9.29 2.11
CA TRP A 434 -10.69 10.13 0.92
C TRP A 434 -11.09 11.56 1.28
N GLY A 435 -11.89 11.76 2.32
CA GLY A 435 -12.18 13.12 2.80
C GLY A 435 -10.96 13.81 3.38
N ALA A 436 -10.08 13.08 4.10
CA ALA A 436 -8.80 13.63 4.56
C ALA A 436 -7.89 14.03 3.39
N ALA A 437 -7.89 13.26 2.31
CA ALA A 437 -7.19 13.62 1.07
C ALA A 437 -7.82 14.88 0.44
N TYR A 438 -9.15 14.96 0.36
CA TYR A 438 -9.85 16.12 -0.20
C TYR A 438 -9.59 17.40 0.60
N ILE A 439 -9.69 17.37 1.93
CA ILE A 439 -9.37 18.52 2.80
C ILE A 439 -7.97 19.03 2.51
N GLY A 440 -6.97 18.16 2.49
CA GLY A 440 -5.61 18.61 2.21
C GLY A 440 -5.41 19.08 0.77
N GLY A 441 -6.13 18.52 -0.19
CA GLY A 441 -6.17 19.05 -1.55
C GLY A 441 -6.71 20.48 -1.60
N VAL A 442 -7.79 20.78 -0.86
CA VAL A 442 -8.35 22.14 -0.76
C VAL A 442 -7.38 23.08 -0.08
N ILE A 443 -6.82 22.70 1.08
CA ILE A 443 -5.83 23.50 1.80
C ILE A 443 -4.62 23.83 0.91
N GLU A 444 -4.14 22.86 0.14
CA GLU A 444 -2.98 23.05 -0.72
C GLU A 444 -3.28 23.91 -1.96
N LEU A 445 -4.40 23.65 -2.65
CA LEU A 445 -4.67 24.20 -3.97
C LEU A 445 -5.56 25.45 -3.94
N SER A 446 -6.31 25.66 -2.85
CA SER A 446 -7.26 26.75 -2.66
C SER A 446 -7.33 27.15 -1.17
N PRO A 447 -6.21 27.59 -0.56
CA PRO A 447 -6.11 27.85 0.89
C PRO A 447 -7.08 28.91 1.41
N ASP A 448 -7.63 29.78 0.55
CA ASP A 448 -8.58 30.81 0.97
C ASP A 448 -10.05 30.32 0.98
N ASP A 449 -10.33 29.12 0.45
CA ASP A 449 -11.67 28.52 0.43
C ASP A 449 -12.00 27.86 1.79
N THR A 450 -12.06 28.72 2.81
CA THR A 450 -12.33 28.35 4.20
C THR A 450 -13.68 27.65 4.37
N ALA A 451 -14.70 28.08 3.62
CA ALA A 451 -16.03 27.49 3.64
C ALA A 451 -16.01 26.02 3.17
N ARG A 452 -15.26 25.72 2.09
CA ARG A 452 -15.12 24.33 1.62
C ARG A 452 -14.36 23.47 2.61
N VAL A 453 -13.26 23.96 3.19
CA VAL A 453 -12.52 23.22 4.22
C VAL A 453 -13.43 22.88 5.41
N GLN A 454 -14.18 23.87 5.91
CA GLN A 454 -15.12 23.68 7.03
C GLN A 454 -16.23 22.68 6.68
N GLY A 455 -16.81 22.80 5.47
CA GLY A 455 -17.90 21.93 5.03
C GLY A 455 -17.47 20.46 4.94
N ILE A 456 -16.29 20.18 4.38
CA ILE A 456 -15.77 18.81 4.31
C ILE A 456 -15.45 18.29 5.71
N ALA A 457 -14.81 19.10 6.56
CA ALA A 457 -14.49 18.71 7.94
C ALA A 457 -15.76 18.39 8.76
N THR A 458 -16.81 19.22 8.62
CA THR A 458 -18.12 18.99 9.26
C THR A 458 -18.76 17.68 8.80
N SER A 459 -18.73 17.42 7.48
CA SER A 459 -19.24 16.17 6.91
C SER A 459 -18.51 14.95 7.45
N LEU A 460 -17.17 15.02 7.53
CA LEU A 460 -16.35 13.94 8.09
C LEU A 460 -16.64 13.72 9.57
N LEU A 461 -16.68 14.77 10.40
CA LEU A 461 -16.95 14.64 11.84
C LEU A 461 -18.35 14.09 12.12
N THR A 462 -19.34 14.48 11.31
CA THR A 462 -20.68 13.90 11.37
C THR A 462 -20.63 12.38 11.13
N GLN A 463 -19.89 11.94 10.11
CA GLN A 463 -19.72 10.52 9.82
C GLN A 463 -18.94 9.79 10.93
N VAL A 464 -17.88 10.40 11.47
CA VAL A 464 -17.12 9.86 12.61
C VAL A 464 -18.04 9.61 13.79
N GLY A 465 -18.93 10.57 14.11
CA GLY A 465 -19.88 10.44 15.21
C GLY A 465 -20.93 9.36 15.03
N GLN A 466 -21.10 8.83 13.81
CA GLN A 466 -22.01 7.73 13.48
C GLN A 466 -21.30 6.39 13.31
N THR A 467 -19.97 6.39 13.29
CA THR A 467 -19.15 5.20 12.97
C THR A 467 -18.66 4.54 14.26
N PRO A 468 -19.05 3.29 14.55
CA PRO A 468 -18.43 2.53 15.62
C PRO A 468 -16.92 2.38 15.39
N ASN A 469 -16.13 2.42 16.46
CA ASN A 469 -14.67 2.27 16.39
C ASN A 469 -13.96 3.30 15.47
N ALA A 470 -14.53 4.51 15.28
CA ALA A 470 -13.98 5.54 14.39
C ALA A 470 -12.58 6.04 14.79
N PHE A 471 -12.15 5.82 16.03
CA PHE A 471 -10.86 6.31 16.54
C PHE A 471 -9.78 5.22 16.64
N TYR A 472 -9.95 4.10 15.94
CA TYR A 472 -8.95 3.02 15.84
C TYR A 472 -8.18 3.04 14.51
N GLY A 473 -6.99 2.47 14.51
CA GLY A 473 -6.26 2.04 13.32
C GLY A 473 -6.07 3.15 12.28
N SER A 474 -6.39 2.85 11.02
CA SER A 474 -6.24 3.80 9.92
C SER A 474 -7.20 4.98 9.99
N ASN A 475 -8.36 4.83 10.66
CA ASN A 475 -9.30 5.94 10.87
C ASN A 475 -8.67 7.01 11.78
N ARG A 476 -8.08 6.57 12.90
CA ARG A 476 -7.28 7.43 13.78
C ARG A 476 -6.18 8.16 13.00
N GLY A 477 -5.46 7.43 12.15
CA GLY A 477 -4.40 8.00 11.31
C GLY A 477 -4.91 9.04 10.31
N ALA A 478 -6.09 8.82 9.71
CA ALA A 478 -6.72 9.80 8.82
C ALA A 478 -7.12 11.08 9.56
N LEU A 479 -7.74 10.95 10.74
CA LEU A 479 -8.12 12.08 11.58
C LEU A 479 -6.89 12.85 12.08
N ALA A 480 -5.83 12.16 12.50
CA ALA A 480 -4.57 12.77 12.88
C ALA A 480 -3.97 13.62 11.75
N ARG A 481 -4.01 13.13 10.51
CA ARG A 481 -3.56 13.90 9.33
C ARG A 481 -4.42 15.12 9.06
N VAL A 482 -5.75 15.01 9.22
CA VAL A 482 -6.65 16.17 9.08
C VAL A 482 -6.32 17.24 10.12
N VAL A 483 -6.18 16.85 11.39
CA VAL A 483 -5.82 17.77 12.48
C VAL A 483 -4.45 18.41 12.22
N ALA A 484 -3.43 17.63 11.89
CA ALA A 484 -2.10 18.16 11.61
C ALA A 484 -2.11 19.16 10.44
N ARG A 485 -2.89 18.89 9.39
CA ARG A 485 -3.03 19.79 8.23
C ARG A 485 -3.77 21.09 8.60
N LEU A 486 -4.84 21.02 9.37
CA LEU A 486 -5.59 22.19 9.83
C LEU A 486 -4.75 23.06 10.78
N ALA A 487 -4.02 22.46 11.72
CA ALA A 487 -3.11 23.16 12.62
C ALA A 487 -2.01 23.89 11.82
N GLN A 488 -1.40 23.19 10.87
CA GLN A 488 -0.37 23.77 10.00
C GLN A 488 -0.92 24.86 9.09
N TRP A 489 -2.14 24.70 8.56
CA TRP A 489 -2.80 25.71 7.73
C TRP A 489 -3.08 26.98 8.53
N ASN A 490 -3.51 26.86 9.79
CA ASN A 490 -3.72 27.98 10.70
C ASN A 490 -2.44 28.54 11.36
N LYS A 491 -1.25 28.12 10.93
CA LYS A 491 0.00 28.66 11.47
C LYS A 491 0.08 30.17 11.17
N GLY A 492 -0.13 31.01 12.19
CA GLY A 492 -0.21 32.47 12.06
C GLY A 492 -1.61 33.07 12.24
N GLY A 493 -2.64 32.26 12.51
CA GLY A 493 -3.97 32.72 12.94
C GLY A 493 -4.93 33.17 11.82
N ALA A 494 -4.50 33.18 10.56
CA ALA A 494 -5.31 33.64 9.42
C ALA A 494 -6.61 32.83 9.21
N HIS A 495 -6.68 31.60 9.72
CA HIS A 495 -7.82 30.69 9.55
C HIS A 495 -8.44 30.30 10.91
N GLU A 496 -8.21 31.10 11.95
CA GLU A 496 -8.53 30.75 13.34
C GLU A 496 -10.03 30.51 13.54
N ALA A 497 -10.88 31.33 12.91
CA ALA A 497 -12.34 31.17 13.00
C ALA A 497 -12.80 29.80 12.49
N THR A 498 -12.32 29.37 11.32
CA THR A 498 -12.65 28.07 10.74
C THR A 498 -12.10 26.92 11.58
N VAL A 499 -10.84 27.01 12.03
CA VAL A 499 -10.22 25.95 12.84
C VAL A 499 -10.90 25.80 14.19
N LYS A 500 -11.30 26.90 14.85
CA LYS A 500 -12.05 26.86 16.11
C LYS A 500 -13.41 26.20 15.95
N GLU A 501 -14.13 26.49 14.86
CA GLU A 501 -15.43 25.85 14.61
C GLU A 501 -15.29 24.34 14.35
N VAL A 502 -14.30 23.92 13.56
CA VAL A 502 -14.00 22.50 13.36
C VAL A 502 -13.59 21.83 14.67
N ALA A 503 -12.76 22.48 15.49
CA ALA A 503 -12.38 21.96 16.80
C ALA A 503 -13.62 21.77 17.70
N LYS A 504 -14.51 22.77 17.78
CA LYS A 504 -15.75 22.68 18.57
C LYS A 504 -16.61 21.47 18.15
N GLN A 505 -16.79 21.24 16.85
CA GLN A 505 -17.53 20.08 16.36
C GLN A 505 -16.83 18.75 16.67
N PHE A 506 -15.50 18.73 16.61
CA PHE A 506 -14.70 17.57 16.98
C PHE A 506 -14.87 17.26 18.48
N GLU A 507 -14.86 18.27 19.35
CA GLU A 507 -15.15 18.09 20.79
C GLU A 507 -16.54 17.49 21.03
N GLN A 508 -17.56 18.00 20.34
CA GLN A 508 -18.92 17.46 20.41
C GLN A 508 -18.97 16.00 19.97
N THR A 509 -18.20 15.63 18.95
CA THR A 509 -18.06 14.25 18.49
C THR A 509 -17.41 13.38 19.58
N CYS A 510 -16.33 13.86 20.21
CA CYS A 510 -15.70 13.16 21.33
C CYS A 510 -16.64 12.99 22.53
N ALA A 511 -17.48 13.99 22.82
CA ALA A 511 -18.41 13.96 23.96
C ALA A 511 -19.55 12.95 23.80
N LYS A 512 -19.85 12.52 22.57
CA LYS A 512 -20.86 11.49 22.27
C LYS A 512 -20.36 10.06 22.43
N LEU A 513 -19.05 9.86 22.61
CA LEU A 513 -18.48 8.52 22.82
C LEU A 513 -18.92 7.95 24.18
N PRO A 514 -19.14 6.63 24.29
CA PRO A 514 -19.53 6.01 25.55
C PRO A 514 -18.52 6.28 26.68
N ALA A 515 -19.03 6.55 27.89
CA ALA A 515 -18.18 6.74 29.05
C ALA A 515 -17.35 5.47 29.34
N GLY A 516 -16.04 5.64 29.55
CA GLY A 516 -15.11 4.52 29.77
C GLY A 516 -14.59 3.86 28.48
N ASP A 517 -15.07 4.26 27.29
CA ASP A 517 -14.50 3.78 26.02
C ASP A 517 -13.07 4.35 25.83
N PRO A 518 -12.05 3.52 25.54
CA PRO A 518 -10.68 3.97 25.24
C PRO A 518 -10.59 5.02 24.11
N GLN A 519 -11.58 5.06 23.21
CA GLN A 519 -11.67 6.06 22.15
C GLN A 519 -11.80 7.49 22.69
N VAL A 520 -12.34 7.70 23.89
CA VAL A 520 -12.49 9.04 24.48
C VAL A 520 -11.14 9.71 24.65
N ALA A 521 -10.15 8.99 25.21
CA ALA A 521 -8.80 9.50 25.40
C ALA A 521 -8.12 9.77 24.05
N THR A 522 -8.27 8.85 23.10
CA THR A 522 -7.73 8.99 21.74
C THR A 522 -8.30 10.22 21.03
N CYS A 523 -9.62 10.39 21.05
CA CYS A 523 -10.33 11.53 20.44
C CYS A 523 -9.86 12.87 21.05
N LYS A 524 -9.80 12.94 22.39
CA LYS A 524 -9.33 14.13 23.12
C LYS A 524 -7.85 14.44 22.85
N GLY A 525 -7.02 13.43 22.65
CA GLY A 525 -5.61 13.60 22.30
C GLY A 525 -5.43 14.15 20.88
N LEU A 526 -6.17 13.60 19.92
CA LEU A 526 -6.10 14.00 18.51
C LEU A 526 -6.41 15.48 18.28
N ILE A 527 -7.36 16.05 19.02
CA ILE A 527 -7.82 17.42 18.81
C ILE A 527 -6.88 18.49 19.38
N GLN A 528 -5.99 18.15 20.33
CA GLN A 528 -5.15 19.14 21.03
C GLN A 528 -4.41 20.12 20.11
N PRO A 529 -3.82 19.70 18.97
CA PRO A 529 -3.12 20.63 18.07
C PRO A 529 -4.00 21.71 17.43
N LEU A 530 -5.33 21.58 17.44
CA LEU A 530 -6.24 22.63 16.95
C LEU A 530 -6.62 23.66 18.02
N LYS A 531 -6.27 23.39 19.29
CA LYS A 531 -6.57 24.25 20.44
C LYS A 531 -5.37 25.07 20.90
N ALA A 532 -4.17 24.59 20.56
CA ALA A 532 -2.91 25.31 20.72
C ALA A 532 -2.77 26.37 19.63
#